data_AF-A0A9E4HRQ7-F1
#
_entry.id   AF-A0A9E4HRQ7-F1
#
_cell.length_a   1.000
_cell.length_b   1.000
_cell.length_c   1.000
_cell.angle_alpha   90.00
_cell.angle_beta   90.00
_cell.angle_gamma   90.00
#
_symmetry.space_group_name_H-M   'P 1'
#
loop_
_entity.id
_entity.type
_entity.pdbx_description
1 polymer ?
#
loop_
_entity_poly.entity_id
_entity_poly.type
_entity_poly.pdbx_seq_one_letter_code
_entity_poly.pdbx_strand_id
1 'polypeptide(L)'
;MRSGFSLIELLVVVAIIGILASVGLVSYQAYIDTSRDEVSLSDFRSVYKMLDMDKIAIDNAMSGTSQKSANVGKSTTCEAWRDHIITTMNAEKESAFNGTIAVDGNNCGSDDNQSTCNADGTKSYKRGQFMIYCANECSTVEQSTFKIKACVCRGQDKCTTVVGTAATDCTTPPDGRTC
;
A
#
# COMPACT_ATOMS: atom_id res chain seq x y z
N MET A 1 -60.94 -13.98 19.52
CA MET A 1 -59.88 -14.09 20.55
C MET A 1 -58.55 -13.89 19.84
N ARG A 2 -57.79 -12.87 20.23
CA ARG A 2 -56.51 -12.56 19.59
C ARG A 2 -55.46 -13.47 20.25
N SER A 3 -54.92 -14.44 19.52
CA SER A 3 -53.86 -15.32 20.01
C SER A 3 -52.62 -14.47 20.30
N GLY A 4 -52.37 -14.21 21.58
CA GLY A 4 -51.15 -13.53 22.03
C GLY A 4 -49.97 -14.47 21.89
N PHE A 5 -48.87 -13.98 21.33
CA PHE A 5 -47.60 -14.69 21.27
C PHE A 5 -47.12 -15.05 22.68
N SER A 6 -46.61 -16.26 22.89
CA SER A 6 -46.08 -16.65 24.19
C SER A 6 -44.73 -15.98 24.45
N LEU A 7 -44.48 -15.59 25.69
CA LEU A 7 -43.24 -14.94 26.13
C LEU A 7 -42.02 -15.85 25.89
N ILE A 8 -42.20 -17.17 26.04
CA ILE A 8 -41.12 -18.15 25.80
C ILE A 8 -40.83 -18.33 24.31
N GLU A 9 -41.84 -18.22 23.44
CA GLU A 9 -41.66 -18.31 21.99
C GLU A 9 -40.82 -17.13 21.49
N LEU A 10 -41.07 -15.94 22.04
CA LEU A 10 -40.28 -14.75 21.70
C LEU A 10 -38.84 -14.87 22.22
N LEU A 11 -38.64 -15.44 23.41
CA LEU A 11 -37.31 -15.60 24.01
C LEU A 11 -36.41 -16.53 23.18
N VAL A 12 -36.94 -17.66 22.72
CA VAL A 12 -36.18 -18.61 21.88
C VAL A 12 -35.77 -17.97 20.56
N VAL A 13 -36.65 -17.19 19.94
CA VAL A 13 -36.35 -16.50 18.67
C VAL A 13 -35.21 -15.49 18.85
N VAL A 14 -35.24 -14.69 19.91
CA VAL A 14 -34.16 -13.73 20.19
C VAL A 14 -32.84 -14.44 20.48
N ALA A 15 -32.86 -15.57 21.19
CA ALA A 15 -31.66 -16.36 21.46
C ALA A 15 -31.02 -16.92 20.17
N ILE A 16 -31.84 -17.45 19.25
CA ILE A 16 -31.36 -17.97 17.96
C ILE A 16 -30.81 -16.84 17.08
N ILE A 17 -31.53 -15.71 16.98
CA ILE A 17 -31.08 -14.53 16.21
C ILE A 17 -29.76 -14.00 16.77
N GLY A 18 -29.58 -13.97 18.09
CA GLY A 18 -28.33 -13.55 18.73
C GLY A 18 -27.13 -14.38 18.29
N ILE A 19 -27.26 -15.71 18.25
CA ILE A 19 -26.19 -16.61 17.78
C ILE A 19 -25.90 -16.37 16.30
N LEU A 20 -26.93 -16.34 15.44
CA LEU A 20 -26.75 -16.15 13.99
C LEU A 20 -26.13 -14.78 13.66
N ALA A 21 -26.53 -13.72 14.37
CA ALA A 21 -25.97 -12.39 14.19
C ALA A 21 -24.47 -12.37 14.51
N SER A 22 -24.04 -13.05 15.58
CA SER A 22 -22.63 -13.09 15.97
C SER A 22 -21.72 -13.71 14.90
N VAL A 23 -22.14 -14.82 14.29
CA VAL A 23 -21.38 -15.50 13.22
C VAL A 23 -21.47 -14.73 11.90
N GLY A 24 -22.63 -14.13 11.61
CA GLY A 24 -22.85 -13.30 10.42
C GLY A 24 -21.95 -12.06 10.37
N LEU A 25 -21.67 -11.44 11.51
CA LEU A 25 -20.83 -10.23 11.57
C LEU A 25 -19.36 -10.50 11.20
N VAL A 26 -18.77 -11.58 11.75
CA VAL A 26 -17.35 -11.91 11.48
C VAL A 26 -17.15 -12.27 10.00
N SER A 27 -18.06 -13.06 9.44
CA SER A 27 -18.01 -13.46 8.02
C SER A 27 -18.23 -12.27 7.09
N TYR A 28 -19.15 -11.36 7.44
CA TYR A 28 -19.36 -10.13 6.68
C TYR A 28 -18.12 -9.25 6.67
N GLN A 29 -17.43 -9.09 7.81
CA GLN A 29 -16.20 -8.31 7.88
C GLN A 29 -15.10 -8.90 6.97
N ALA A 30 -14.91 -10.22 7.00
CA ALA A 30 -13.94 -10.90 6.13
C ALA A 30 -14.25 -10.72 4.63
N TYR A 31 -15.53 -10.71 4.25
CA TYR A 31 -15.96 -10.43 2.88
C TYR A 31 -15.63 -9.00 2.44
N ILE A 32 -15.89 -8.01 3.32
CA ILE A 32 -15.54 -6.61 3.05
C ILE A 32 -14.03 -6.45 2.90
N ASP A 33 -13.23 -7.07 3.76
CA ASP A 33 -11.77 -6.96 3.69
C ASP A 33 -11.20 -7.65 2.45
N THR A 34 -11.78 -8.76 2.02
CA THR A 34 -11.41 -9.39 0.72
C THR A 34 -11.75 -8.49 -0.46
N SER A 35 -12.91 -7.82 -0.41
CA SER A 35 -13.31 -6.87 -1.46
C SER A 35 -12.38 -5.65 -1.51
N ARG A 36 -11.96 -5.15 -0.35
CA ARG A 36 -10.98 -4.06 -0.22
C ARG A 36 -9.61 -4.47 -0.77
N ASP A 37 -9.16 -5.69 -0.51
CA ASP A 37 -7.91 -6.21 -1.07
C ASP A 37 -7.91 -6.21 -2.60
N GLU A 38 -9.01 -6.63 -3.22
CA GLU A 38 -9.13 -6.65 -4.69
C GLU A 38 -9.12 -5.24 -5.28
N VAL A 39 -9.75 -4.27 -4.60
CA VAL A 39 -9.67 -2.84 -4.96
C VAL A 39 -8.22 -2.35 -4.87
N SER A 40 -7.56 -2.59 -3.74
CA SER A 40 -6.14 -2.24 -3.54
C SER A 40 -5.24 -2.88 -4.61
N LEU A 41 -5.50 -4.12 -5.00
CA LEU A 41 -4.74 -4.82 -6.03
C LEU A 41 -4.97 -4.20 -7.44
N SER A 42 -6.21 -3.85 -7.75
CA SER A 42 -6.56 -3.18 -9.01
C SER A 42 -5.90 -1.81 -9.13
N ASP A 43 -5.96 -1.03 -8.06
CA ASP A 43 -5.30 0.27 -7.94
C ASP A 43 -3.78 0.13 -8.05
N PHE A 44 -3.20 -0.81 -7.31
CA PHE A 44 -1.77 -1.11 -7.35
C PHE A 44 -1.30 -1.47 -8.75
N ARG A 45 -2.03 -2.33 -9.48
CA ARG A 45 -1.68 -2.68 -10.87
C ARG A 45 -1.68 -1.47 -11.80
N SER A 46 -2.58 -0.52 -11.56
CA SER A 46 -2.66 0.72 -12.34
C SER A 46 -1.45 1.61 -12.08
N VAL A 47 -1.06 1.74 -10.81
CA VAL A 47 0.13 2.49 -10.37
C VAL A 47 1.41 1.83 -10.88
N TYR A 48 1.54 0.52 -10.75
CA TYR A 48 2.70 -0.23 -11.22
C TYR A 48 2.94 -0.02 -12.73
N LYS A 49 1.88 -0.11 -13.53
CA LYS A 49 1.95 0.15 -14.98
C LYS A 49 2.32 1.60 -15.28
N MET A 50 1.76 2.54 -14.53
CA MET A 50 2.08 3.96 -14.67
C MET A 50 3.58 4.21 -14.39
N LEU A 51 4.13 3.65 -13.31
CA LEU A 51 5.55 3.82 -12.98
C LEU A 51 6.48 3.30 -14.08
N ASP A 52 6.17 2.13 -14.65
CA ASP A 52 6.96 1.52 -15.71
C ASP A 52 6.90 2.36 -17.00
N MET A 53 5.70 2.81 -17.38
CA MET A 53 5.51 3.65 -18.56
C MET A 53 6.15 5.04 -18.40
N ASP A 54 6.00 5.66 -17.23
CA ASP A 54 6.61 6.96 -16.93
C ASP A 54 8.14 6.87 -16.95
N LYS A 55 8.72 5.78 -16.42
CA LYS A 55 10.17 5.57 -16.49
C LYS A 55 10.65 5.57 -17.93
N ILE A 56 10.00 4.79 -18.79
CA ILE A 56 10.35 4.70 -20.22
C ILE A 56 10.21 6.06 -20.89
N ALA A 57 9.12 6.79 -20.61
CA ALA A 57 8.89 8.11 -21.17
C ALA A 57 9.98 9.12 -20.74
N ILE A 58 10.30 9.18 -19.45
CA ILE A 58 11.32 10.11 -18.92
C ILE A 58 12.71 9.78 -19.47
N ASP A 59 13.09 8.50 -19.49
CA ASP A 59 14.40 8.05 -19.98
C ASP A 59 14.59 8.35 -21.48
N ASN A 60 13.51 8.30 -22.26
CA ASN A 60 13.52 8.67 -23.68
C ASN A 60 13.21 10.15 -23.94
N ALA A 61 13.13 11.00 -22.91
CA ALA A 61 12.75 12.42 -23.01
C ALA A 61 11.41 12.66 -23.74
N MET A 62 10.45 11.75 -23.58
CA MET A 62 9.12 11.84 -24.16
C MET A 62 8.18 12.65 -23.25
N SER A 63 7.29 13.44 -23.84
CA SER A 63 6.29 14.27 -23.14
C SER A 63 5.05 13.53 -22.66
N GLY A 64 5.04 12.18 -22.68
CA GLY A 64 3.89 11.32 -22.39
C GLY A 64 3.80 10.82 -20.95
N THR A 65 4.38 11.52 -19.98
CA THR A 65 4.38 11.10 -18.57
C THR A 65 3.02 11.34 -17.91
N SER A 66 2.68 10.53 -16.92
CA SER A 66 1.50 10.75 -16.09
C SER A 66 1.62 12.02 -15.26
N GLN A 67 0.47 12.53 -14.78
CA GLN A 67 0.42 13.65 -13.83
C GLN A 67 1.16 13.34 -12.51
N LYS A 68 1.38 12.05 -12.19
CA LYS A 68 2.06 11.59 -10.96
C LYS A 68 3.57 11.62 -11.10
N SER A 69 4.06 11.92 -12.30
CA SER A 69 5.47 12.18 -12.62
C SER A 69 5.64 13.59 -13.20
N ALA A 70 4.76 14.53 -12.84
CA ALA A 70 4.86 15.91 -13.29
C ALA A 70 6.17 16.53 -12.79
N ASN A 71 6.90 17.22 -13.67
CA ASN A 71 8.21 17.82 -13.38
C ASN A 71 9.32 16.81 -13.01
N VAL A 72 9.11 15.52 -13.28
CA VAL A 72 10.16 14.50 -13.16
C VAL A 72 10.93 14.44 -14.47
N GLY A 73 12.25 14.58 -14.39
CA GLY A 73 13.17 14.56 -15.53
C GLY A 73 14.27 13.52 -15.38
N LYS A 74 15.15 13.46 -16.39
CA LYS A 74 16.29 12.53 -16.42
C LYS A 74 17.23 12.65 -15.22
N SER A 75 17.43 13.88 -14.74
CA SER A 75 18.29 14.21 -13.61
C SER A 75 17.59 14.10 -12.25
N THR A 76 16.29 13.78 -12.21
CA THR A 76 15.57 13.60 -10.94
C THR A 76 16.07 12.32 -10.25
N THR A 77 16.40 12.42 -8.97
CA THR A 77 16.82 11.27 -8.16
C THR A 77 15.64 10.33 -7.91
N CYS A 78 15.92 9.06 -7.67
CA CYS A 78 14.88 8.08 -7.35
C CYS A 78 14.08 8.47 -6.11
N GLU A 79 14.75 8.97 -5.07
CA GLU A 79 14.11 9.53 -3.88
C GLU A 79 13.14 10.67 -4.21
N ALA A 80 13.59 11.68 -4.97
CA ALA A 80 12.73 12.81 -5.31
C ALA A 80 11.51 12.38 -6.14
N TRP A 81 11.68 11.42 -7.05
CA TRP A 81 10.56 10.88 -7.82
C TRP A 81 9.60 10.08 -6.94
N ARG A 82 10.12 9.16 -6.10
CA ARG A 82 9.33 8.39 -5.13
C ARG A 82 8.49 9.32 -4.25
N ASP A 83 9.10 10.33 -3.65
CA ASP A 83 8.43 11.27 -2.74
C ASP A 83 7.35 12.08 -3.45
N HIS A 84 7.61 12.48 -4.70
CA HIS A 84 6.60 13.14 -5.54
C HIS A 84 5.40 12.23 -5.84
N ILE A 85 5.64 10.95 -6.16
CA ILE A 85 4.57 9.97 -6.39
C ILE A 85 3.77 9.77 -5.10
N ILE A 86 4.43 9.54 -3.97
CA ILE A 86 3.77 9.33 -2.66
C ILE A 86 2.87 10.52 -2.33
N THR A 87 3.39 11.75 -2.45
CA THR A 87 2.65 12.97 -2.15
C THR A 87 1.45 13.13 -3.07
N THR A 88 1.64 12.95 -4.38
CA THR A 88 0.57 13.10 -5.38
C THR A 88 -0.52 12.03 -5.20
N MET A 89 -0.13 10.78 -4.95
CA MET A 89 -1.09 9.69 -4.74
C MET A 89 -1.93 9.89 -3.49
N ASN A 90 -1.31 10.29 -2.38
CA ASN A 90 -2.02 10.51 -1.12
C ASN A 90 -2.91 11.76 -1.14
N ALA A 91 -2.64 12.72 -2.02
CA ALA A 91 -3.50 13.88 -2.23
C ALA A 91 -4.77 13.55 -3.04
N GLU A 92 -4.70 12.54 -3.92
CA GLU A 92 -5.80 12.20 -4.83
C GLU A 92 -6.70 11.08 -4.31
N LYS A 93 -6.14 10.11 -3.57
CA LYS A 93 -6.87 8.90 -3.20
C LYS A 93 -6.40 8.31 -1.88
N GLU A 94 -7.36 7.85 -1.07
CA GLU A 94 -7.10 7.05 0.13
C GLU A 94 -7.02 5.55 -0.18
N SER A 95 -6.38 4.80 0.71
CA SER A 95 -6.36 3.34 0.63
C SER A 95 -7.77 2.75 0.81
N ALA A 96 -8.01 1.53 0.31
CA ALA A 96 -9.26 0.81 0.52
C ALA A 96 -9.54 0.48 2.02
N PHE A 97 -8.52 0.59 2.87
CA PHE A 97 -8.57 0.40 4.32
C PHE A 97 -8.47 1.73 5.10
N ASN A 98 -8.72 2.86 4.42
CA ASN A 98 -8.64 4.25 4.90
C ASN A 98 -7.20 4.75 5.13
N GLY A 99 -7.01 6.07 5.03
CA GLY A 99 -5.71 6.72 5.21
C GLY A 99 -4.81 6.66 3.98
N THR A 100 -3.50 6.84 4.17
CA THR A 100 -2.55 6.98 3.05
C THR A 100 -2.46 5.72 2.20
N ILE A 101 -2.57 5.90 0.88
CA ILE A 101 -2.48 4.83 -0.11
C ILE A 101 -1.04 4.47 -0.46
N ALA A 102 -0.13 5.44 -0.46
CA ALA A 102 1.28 5.25 -0.82
C ALA A 102 2.19 5.69 0.32
N VAL A 103 3.28 4.97 0.52
CA VAL A 103 4.24 5.16 1.61
C VAL A 103 5.64 4.80 1.15
N ASP A 104 6.64 5.40 1.79
CA ASP A 104 8.03 5.07 1.51
C ASP A 104 8.31 3.64 1.97
N GLY A 105 8.71 2.81 1.01
CA GLY A 105 9.09 1.42 1.20
C GLY A 105 10.58 1.23 1.49
N ASN A 106 11.44 2.23 1.37
CA ASN A 106 12.87 2.05 1.64
C ASN A 106 13.09 1.69 3.12
N ASN A 107 14.09 0.83 3.38
CA ASN A 107 14.48 0.55 4.76
C ASN A 107 15.10 1.78 5.42
N CYS A 108 15.06 1.77 6.74
CA CYS A 108 15.52 2.86 7.59
C CYS A 108 16.99 3.21 7.34
N GLY A 109 17.23 4.37 6.74
CA GLY A 109 18.53 5.02 6.70
C GLY A 109 18.75 5.94 7.91
N SER A 110 19.99 6.44 8.07
CA SER A 110 20.37 7.35 9.16
C SER A 110 19.60 8.68 9.18
N ASP A 111 18.99 9.06 8.06
CA ASP A 111 18.36 10.38 7.84
C ASP A 111 16.90 10.25 7.32
N ASP A 112 16.25 9.10 7.50
CA ASP A 112 14.85 8.94 7.10
C ASP A 112 13.92 9.80 7.96
N ASN A 113 13.40 10.86 7.36
CA ASN A 113 12.52 11.85 7.98
C ASN A 113 11.02 11.50 7.84
N GLN A 114 10.65 10.32 7.33
CA GLN A 114 9.26 10.02 6.99
C GLN A 114 8.62 8.78 7.66
N SER A 115 9.34 8.02 8.49
CA SER A 115 8.67 7.02 9.34
C SER A 115 9.45 6.60 10.58
N THR A 116 8.73 6.38 11.69
CA THR A 116 9.28 5.73 12.88
C THR A 116 9.69 4.31 12.53
N CYS A 117 10.98 4.06 12.54
CA CYS A 117 11.57 2.74 12.34
C CYS A 117 11.34 1.85 13.56
N ASN A 118 11.15 0.56 13.30
CA ASN A 118 11.25 -0.44 14.35
C ASN A 118 12.71 -0.56 14.83
N ALA A 119 12.93 -1.06 16.05
CA ALA A 119 14.26 -1.23 16.62
C ALA A 119 15.17 -2.20 15.85
N ASP A 120 14.59 -3.03 14.98
CA ASP A 120 15.27 -3.97 14.09
C ASP A 120 15.61 -3.36 12.71
N GLY A 121 15.34 -2.06 12.49
CA GLY A 121 15.58 -1.36 11.23
C GLY A 121 14.51 -1.58 10.16
N THR A 122 13.41 -2.27 10.48
CA THR A 122 12.29 -2.50 9.56
C THR A 122 11.23 -1.42 9.66
N LYS A 123 10.39 -1.29 8.63
CA LYS A 123 9.19 -0.45 8.64
C LYS A 123 7.94 -1.32 8.62
N SER A 124 6.87 -0.85 9.29
CA SER A 124 5.58 -1.53 9.35
C SER A 124 4.50 -0.75 8.62
N TYR A 125 3.74 -1.45 7.79
CA TYR A 125 2.72 -0.87 6.92
C TYR A 125 1.37 -1.50 7.17
N LYS A 126 0.32 -0.70 7.04
CA LYS A 126 -1.06 -1.17 7.14
C LYS A 126 -1.45 -1.89 5.86
N ARG A 127 -2.39 -2.82 5.99
CA ARG A 127 -3.03 -3.49 4.85
C ARG A 127 -3.60 -2.46 3.87
N GLY A 128 -3.45 -2.73 2.58
CA GLY A 128 -3.89 -1.88 1.47
C GLY A 128 -2.93 -0.76 1.07
N GLN A 129 -1.86 -0.50 1.83
CA GLN A 129 -0.87 0.52 1.49
C GLN A 129 0.12 0.03 0.44
N PHE A 130 0.56 0.94 -0.42
CA PHE A 130 1.56 0.71 -1.45
C PHE A 130 2.91 1.24 -1.00
N MET A 131 3.86 0.33 -0.89
CA MET A 131 5.25 0.65 -0.58
C MET A 131 5.97 0.94 -1.89
N ILE A 132 6.49 2.16 -2.05
CA ILE A 132 7.31 2.53 -3.21
C ILE A 132 8.74 2.69 -2.72
N TYR A 133 9.68 2.03 -3.37
CA TYR A 133 11.07 2.01 -2.92
C TYR A 133 12.08 2.03 -4.06
N CYS A 134 13.25 2.58 -3.75
CA CYS A 134 14.35 2.81 -4.67
C CYS A 134 15.54 1.92 -4.33
N ALA A 135 16.03 1.10 -5.27
CA ALA A 135 17.22 0.27 -5.05
C ALA A 135 18.49 1.09 -4.78
N ASN A 136 18.54 2.30 -5.35
CA ASN A 136 19.54 3.33 -5.08
C ASN A 136 18.84 4.68 -5.12
N GLU A 137 18.71 5.33 -3.97
CA GLU A 137 17.96 6.59 -3.82
C GLU A 137 18.56 7.73 -4.65
N CYS A 138 19.89 7.73 -4.84
CA CYS A 138 20.63 8.84 -5.46
C CYS A 138 20.85 8.66 -6.95
N SER A 139 20.49 7.49 -7.47
CA SER A 139 20.49 7.27 -8.91
C SER A 139 19.45 8.18 -9.56
N THR A 140 19.87 8.90 -10.59
CA THR A 140 18.96 9.69 -11.43
C THR A 140 18.30 8.79 -12.48
N VAL A 141 17.14 9.18 -13.01
CA VAL A 141 16.35 8.34 -13.94
C VAL A 141 17.16 7.82 -15.14
N GLU A 142 18.10 8.63 -15.64
CA GLU A 142 18.99 8.30 -16.77
C GLU A 142 20.12 7.30 -16.43
N GLN A 143 20.39 7.06 -15.15
CA GLN A 143 21.45 6.13 -14.75
C GLN A 143 20.96 4.68 -14.83
N SER A 144 21.82 3.78 -15.32
CA SER A 144 21.53 2.32 -15.37
C SER A 144 21.32 1.69 -13.99
N THR A 145 21.78 2.35 -12.93
CA THR A 145 21.58 1.97 -11.53
C THR A 145 20.19 2.33 -11.00
N PHE A 146 19.41 3.13 -11.74
CA PHE A 146 18.05 3.50 -11.38
C PHE A 146 17.11 2.31 -11.37
N LYS A 147 16.53 2.03 -10.21
CA LYS A 147 15.47 1.03 -10.06
C LYS A 147 14.48 1.48 -9.00
N ILE A 148 13.30 1.90 -9.44
CA ILE A 148 12.13 2.10 -8.58
C ILE A 148 11.25 0.86 -8.64
N LYS A 149 10.72 0.44 -7.50
CA LYS A 149 9.82 -0.70 -7.38
C LYS A 149 8.65 -0.33 -6.48
N ALA A 150 7.55 -1.03 -6.65
CA ALA A 150 6.38 -0.87 -5.80
C ALA A 150 5.86 -2.23 -5.35
N CYS A 151 5.27 -2.28 -4.17
CA CYS A 151 4.56 -3.45 -3.64
C CYS A 151 3.30 -3.02 -2.88
N VAL A 152 2.33 -3.92 -2.72
CA VAL A 152 1.09 -3.67 -1.95
C VAL A 152 1.05 -4.55 -0.71
N CYS A 153 0.74 -3.97 0.45
CA CYS A 153 0.57 -4.72 1.68
C CYS A 153 -0.79 -5.44 1.69
N ARG A 154 -0.79 -6.77 1.79
CA ARG A 154 -2.00 -7.61 1.89
C ARG A 154 -2.03 -8.49 3.14
N GLY A 155 -1.10 -8.28 4.07
CA GLY A 155 -1.10 -8.96 5.37
C GLY A 155 -2.35 -8.57 6.17
N GLN A 156 -2.94 -9.53 6.90
CA GLN A 156 -4.18 -9.30 7.66
C GLN A 156 -4.03 -8.19 8.71
N ASP A 157 -2.87 -8.11 9.38
CA ASP A 157 -2.59 -7.10 10.41
C ASP A 157 -1.65 -6.00 9.90
N LYS A 158 -0.43 -6.36 9.52
CA LYS A 158 0.62 -5.45 9.02
C LYS A 158 1.55 -6.18 8.05
N CYS A 159 2.21 -5.42 7.19
CA CYS A 159 3.37 -5.90 6.43
C CYS A 159 4.63 -5.24 6.98
N THR A 160 5.72 -5.98 7.05
CA THR A 160 7.03 -5.45 7.40
C THR A 160 7.96 -5.55 6.22
N THR A 161 8.82 -4.54 6.04
CA THR A 161 9.91 -4.66 5.07
C THR A 161 11.03 -5.47 5.69
N VAL A 162 11.49 -6.47 4.93
CA VAL A 162 12.65 -7.27 5.32
C VAL A 162 13.74 -7.09 4.27
N VAL A 163 15.00 -7.00 4.74
CA VAL A 163 16.16 -7.13 3.85
C VAL A 163 16.23 -8.60 3.43
N GLY A 164 15.86 -8.93 2.19
CA GLY A 164 15.80 -10.33 1.75
C GLY A 164 15.62 -10.50 0.24
N THR A 165 15.75 -11.74 -0.24
CA THR A 165 15.68 -12.11 -1.67
C THR A 165 14.45 -12.96 -2.02
N ALA A 166 13.46 -13.08 -1.12
CA ALA A 166 12.31 -13.96 -1.31
C ALA A 166 11.13 -13.23 -1.97
N ALA A 167 10.57 -13.82 -3.04
CA ALA A 167 9.56 -13.21 -3.92
C ALA A 167 8.15 -13.05 -3.32
N THR A 168 7.90 -13.55 -2.11
CA THR A 168 6.60 -13.46 -1.42
C THR A 168 6.51 -12.32 -0.42
N ASP A 169 7.64 -11.72 -0.04
CA ASP A 169 7.71 -10.56 0.84
C ASP A 169 8.12 -9.33 0.04
N CYS A 170 7.67 -8.15 0.45
CA CYS A 170 8.04 -6.89 -0.19
C CYS A 170 9.50 -6.57 0.16
N THR A 171 10.44 -7.16 -0.58
CA THR A 171 11.88 -7.05 -0.32
C THR A 171 12.38 -5.67 -0.68
N THR A 172 13.01 -5.01 0.26
CA THR A 172 13.58 -3.67 0.09
C THR A 172 15.10 -3.76 0.02
N PRO A 173 15.76 -2.82 -0.67
CA PRO A 173 17.22 -2.75 -0.67
C PRO A 173 17.77 -2.54 0.75
N PRO A 174 18.99 -3.02 1.03
CA PRO A 174 19.55 -3.05 2.39
C PRO A 174 19.58 -1.69 3.09
N ASP A 175 19.86 -0.60 2.37
CA ASP A 175 19.92 0.74 2.94
C ASP A 175 19.39 1.75 1.91
N GLY A 176 18.38 2.53 2.28
CA GLY A 176 18.13 3.83 1.67
C GLY A 176 19.16 4.81 2.23
N ARG A 177 20.17 5.16 1.43
CA ARG A 177 21.07 6.26 1.78
C ARG A 177 20.46 7.52 1.21
N THR A 178 20.22 8.50 2.09
CA THR A 178 19.85 9.86 1.71
C THR A 178 20.82 10.43 0.69
N CYS A 179 20.23 11.16 -0.24
CA CYS A 179 20.89 11.96 -1.25
C CYS A 179 20.76 13.43 -0.85
#